data_AF-A0A4R0XRI4-F1
#
_entry.id   AF-A0A4R0XRI4-F1
#
_cell.length_a   1.000
_cell.length_b   1.000
_cell.length_c   1.000
_cell.angle_alpha   90.00
_cell.angle_beta   90.00
_cell.angle_gamma   90.00
#
_symmetry.space_group_name_H-M   'P 1'
#
loop_
_entity.id
_entity.type
_entity.pdbx_description
1 polymer ?
#
loop_
_entity_poly.entity_id
_entity_poly.type
_entity_poly.pdbx_seq_one_letter_code
_entity_poly.pdbx_strand_id
1 'polypeptide(L)'
;MTDQSPESLSDIEILDILQSMKNDVLNTEAKEIIRNGGKAGRQEAHKQAIVALHDAFEKNFVEAVTLALGLNAGQAKKIKYKKDRIRILKVRGIDYMAIDGAETAQVLSQIAQAILREDAIVTHDLHNIFPFWKEGWPMVQFDNAYNILEEDIGIHYALVIENLIENFK
;
A
#
# COMPACT_ATOMS: atom_id res chain seq x y z
N MET A 1 1.10 -41.11 16.69
CA MET A 1 0.25 -40.07 16.07
C MET A 1 1.20 -39.14 15.35
N THR A 2 1.07 -39.06 14.03
CA THR A 2 1.93 -38.27 13.13
C THR A 2 1.88 -36.80 13.51
N ASP A 3 3.04 -36.24 13.81
CA ASP A 3 3.30 -34.81 13.90
C ASP A 3 3.07 -34.23 12.49
N GLN A 4 1.86 -33.77 12.21
CA GLN A 4 1.60 -32.97 11.01
C GLN A 4 2.21 -31.60 11.25
N SER A 5 3.44 -31.43 10.78
CA SER A 5 3.97 -30.10 10.52
C SER A 5 2.97 -29.40 9.58
N PRO A 6 2.59 -28.13 9.81
CA PRO A 6 1.82 -27.38 8.83
C PRO A 6 2.59 -27.44 7.52
N GLU A 7 1.98 -27.94 6.44
CA GLU A 7 2.63 -27.99 5.14
C GLU A 7 3.02 -26.55 4.77
N SER A 8 4.31 -26.26 4.82
CA SER A 8 4.86 -25.03 4.27
C SER A 8 4.68 -25.09 2.76
N LEU A 9 4.11 -24.04 2.18
CA LEU A 9 3.99 -23.89 0.73
C LEU A 9 5.35 -24.14 0.06
N SER A 10 5.32 -24.85 -1.05
CA SER A 10 6.49 -25.02 -1.91
C SER A 10 6.83 -23.73 -2.66
N ASP A 11 8.08 -23.62 -3.12
CA ASP A 11 8.57 -22.47 -3.86
C ASP A 11 7.74 -22.17 -5.12
N ILE A 12 7.26 -23.20 -5.81
CA ILE A 12 6.42 -23.03 -7.00
C ILE A 12 5.02 -22.52 -6.65
N GLU A 13 4.43 -22.99 -5.55
CA GLU A 13 3.14 -22.48 -5.07
C GLU A 13 3.25 -21.01 -4.62
N ILE A 14 4.35 -20.64 -3.98
CA ILE A 14 4.62 -19.25 -3.61
C ILE A 14 4.73 -18.38 -4.86
N LEU A 15 5.49 -18.82 -5.87
CA LEU A 15 5.62 -18.08 -7.13
C LEU A 15 4.28 -17.94 -7.86
N ASP A 16 3.46 -18.99 -7.91
CA ASP A 16 2.13 -18.95 -8.51
C ASP A 16 1.20 -17.96 -7.78
N ILE A 17 1.25 -17.94 -6.44
CA ILE A 17 0.51 -16.95 -5.64
C ILE A 17 0.98 -15.54 -5.95
N LEU A 18 2.30 -15.27 -5.93
CA LEU A 18 2.84 -13.95 -6.25
C LEU A 18 2.46 -13.53 -7.67
N GLN A 19 2.52 -14.44 -8.65
CA GLN A 19 2.12 -14.17 -10.03
C GLN A 19 0.63 -13.82 -10.14
N SER A 20 -0.23 -14.45 -9.33
CA SER A 20 -1.64 -14.08 -9.21
C SER A 20 -1.80 -12.69 -8.60
N MET A 21 -1.15 -12.43 -7.47
CA MET A 21 -1.22 -11.16 -6.72
C MET A 21 -0.82 -9.95 -7.57
N LYS A 22 0.11 -10.11 -8.51
CA LYS A 22 0.50 -9.05 -9.46
C LYS A 22 -0.71 -8.41 -10.17
N ASN A 23 -1.81 -9.15 -10.35
CA ASN A 23 -3.02 -8.69 -11.02
C ASN A 23 -4.13 -8.25 -10.06
N ASP A 24 -3.85 -8.10 -8.77
CA ASP A 24 -4.85 -7.70 -7.78
C ASP A 24 -5.38 -6.29 -8.03
N VAL A 25 -6.70 -6.15 -7.86
CA VAL A 25 -7.40 -4.87 -8.01
C VAL A 25 -7.60 -4.22 -6.65
N LEU A 26 -6.64 -3.36 -6.27
CA LEU A 26 -6.59 -2.73 -4.93
C LEU A 26 -7.74 -1.75 -4.65
N ASN A 27 -8.31 -1.14 -5.68
CA ASN A 27 -9.29 -0.06 -5.56
C ASN A 27 -10.75 -0.51 -5.40
N THR A 28 -11.02 -1.82 -5.29
CA THR A 28 -12.39 -2.37 -5.33
C THR A 28 -13.28 -1.75 -4.26
N GLU A 29 -12.82 -1.77 -3.00
CA GLU A 29 -13.55 -1.21 -1.86
C GLU A 29 -13.65 0.33 -1.97
N ALA A 30 -12.56 0.99 -2.35
CA ALA A 30 -12.51 2.43 -2.53
C ALA A 30 -13.54 2.93 -3.57
N LYS A 31 -13.69 2.21 -4.69
CA LYS A 31 -14.71 2.50 -5.72
C LYS A 31 -16.13 2.31 -5.20
N GLU A 32 -16.36 1.30 -4.38
CA GLU A 32 -17.66 1.09 -3.75
C GLU A 32 -18.02 2.23 -2.78
N ILE A 33 -17.07 2.67 -1.96
CA ILE A 33 -17.24 3.81 -1.04
C ILE A 33 -17.61 5.08 -1.83
N ILE A 34 -16.88 5.40 -2.91
CA ILE A 34 -17.15 6.57 -3.75
C ILE A 34 -18.55 6.50 -4.35
N ARG A 35 -18.94 5.32 -4.87
CA ARG A 35 -20.26 5.09 -5.46
C ARG A 35 -21.37 5.30 -4.44
N ASN A 36 -21.21 4.78 -3.23
CA ASN A 36 -22.23 4.84 -2.17
C ASN A 36 -22.36 6.24 -1.56
N GLY A 37 -21.32 7.07 -1.59
CA GLY A 37 -21.35 8.43 -1.03
C GLY A 37 -22.20 9.44 -1.82
N GLY A 38 -22.41 9.21 -3.11
CA GLY A 38 -23.21 10.09 -3.98
C GLY A 38 -22.70 11.55 -4.00
N LYS A 39 -23.57 12.48 -4.43
CA LYS A 39 -23.19 13.90 -4.62
C LYS A 39 -22.96 14.65 -3.30
N ALA A 40 -23.82 14.43 -2.31
CA ALA A 40 -23.79 15.15 -1.02
C ALA A 40 -22.63 14.69 -0.12
N GLY A 41 -22.25 13.40 -0.19
CA GLY A 41 -21.16 12.81 0.58
C GLY A 41 -19.84 12.73 -0.17
N ARG A 42 -19.71 13.36 -1.35
CA ARG A 42 -18.58 13.14 -2.27
C ARG A 42 -17.21 13.35 -1.61
N GLN A 43 -17.03 14.43 -0.84
CA GLN A 43 -15.75 14.72 -0.18
C GLN A 43 -15.40 13.65 0.87
N GLU A 44 -16.36 13.32 1.75
CA GLU A 44 -16.14 12.30 2.77
C GLU A 44 -15.91 10.91 2.17
N ALA A 45 -16.64 10.58 1.11
CA ALA A 45 -16.45 9.32 0.40
C ALA A 45 -15.03 9.19 -0.20
N HIS A 46 -14.48 10.25 -0.79
CA HIS A 46 -13.10 10.19 -1.30
C HIS A 46 -12.05 10.15 -0.18
N LYS A 47 -12.29 10.80 0.97
CA LYS A 47 -11.43 10.61 2.15
C LYS A 47 -11.37 9.15 2.57
N GLN A 48 -12.52 8.52 2.75
CA GLN A 48 -12.62 7.12 3.14
C GLN A 48 -12.07 6.18 2.05
N ALA A 49 -12.23 6.52 0.78
CA ALA A 49 -11.67 5.77 -0.33
C ALA A 49 -10.14 5.78 -0.36
N ILE A 50 -9.50 6.90 0.00
CA ILE A 50 -8.03 6.97 0.14
C ILE A 50 -7.56 6.07 1.28
N VAL A 51 -8.26 6.06 2.42
CA VAL A 51 -7.94 5.15 3.53
C VAL A 51 -8.12 3.69 3.12
N ALA A 52 -9.20 3.35 2.42
CA ALA A 52 -9.43 1.99 1.93
C ALA A 52 -8.36 1.55 0.91
N LEU A 53 -7.94 2.45 0.02
CA LEU A 53 -6.84 2.19 -0.92
C LEU A 53 -5.52 1.91 -0.19
N HIS A 54 -5.19 2.71 0.82
CA HIS A 54 -4.04 2.49 1.69
C HIS A 54 -4.09 1.12 2.36
N ASP A 55 -5.21 0.78 2.98
CA ASP A 55 -5.34 -0.46 3.73
C ASP A 55 -5.26 -1.69 2.82
N ALA A 56 -5.86 -1.63 1.63
CA ALA A 56 -5.73 -2.66 0.61
C ALA A 56 -4.27 -2.83 0.14
N PHE A 57 -3.60 -1.72 -0.17
CA PHE A 57 -2.18 -1.74 -0.57
C PHE A 57 -1.31 -2.33 0.54
N GLU A 58 -1.37 -1.82 1.77
CA GLU A 58 -0.52 -2.27 2.87
C GLU A 58 -0.77 -3.74 3.22
N LYS A 59 -2.04 -4.17 3.24
CA LYS A 59 -2.38 -5.58 3.49
C LYS A 59 -1.73 -6.50 2.46
N ASN A 60 -1.97 -6.25 1.18
CA ASN A 60 -1.49 -7.10 0.10
C ASN A 60 0.04 -7.01 -0.06
N PHE A 61 0.64 -5.86 0.20
CA PHE A 61 2.08 -5.67 0.24
C PHE A 61 2.73 -6.50 1.36
N VAL A 62 2.21 -6.40 2.59
CA VAL A 62 2.71 -7.16 3.75
C VAL A 62 2.60 -8.66 3.47
N GLU A 63 1.47 -9.10 2.92
CA GLU A 63 1.23 -10.50 2.56
C GLU A 63 2.25 -11.00 1.53
N ALA A 64 2.41 -10.31 0.41
CA ALA A 64 3.35 -10.69 -0.64
C ALA A 64 4.80 -10.74 -0.15
N VAL A 65 5.24 -9.71 0.59
CA VAL A 65 6.61 -9.67 1.13
C VAL A 65 6.83 -10.75 2.18
N THR A 66 5.82 -11.00 3.03
CA THR A 66 5.89 -12.07 4.04
C THR A 66 6.03 -13.43 3.39
N LEU A 67 5.25 -13.69 2.35
CA LEU A 67 5.28 -14.92 1.59
C LEU A 67 6.63 -15.09 0.86
N ALA A 68 7.05 -14.09 0.08
CA ALA A 68 8.26 -14.16 -0.73
C ALA A 68 9.55 -14.29 0.10
N LEU A 69 9.59 -13.69 1.30
CA LEU A 69 10.79 -13.67 2.14
C LEU A 69 10.73 -14.66 3.30
N GLY A 70 9.61 -15.35 3.51
CA GLY A 70 9.40 -16.24 4.66
C GLY A 70 9.45 -15.49 5.99
N LEU A 71 8.86 -14.29 6.06
CA LEU A 71 8.96 -13.44 7.26
C LEU A 71 8.17 -14.02 8.43
N ASN A 72 8.75 -13.96 9.63
CA ASN A 72 7.99 -14.26 10.84
C ASN A 72 7.05 -13.11 11.22
N ALA A 73 6.11 -13.37 12.14
CA ALA A 73 5.11 -12.38 12.58
C ALA A 73 5.71 -11.06 13.12
N GLY A 74 6.90 -11.11 13.72
CA GLY A 74 7.59 -9.92 14.22
C GLY A 74 8.17 -9.06 13.08
N GLN A 75 8.72 -9.70 12.04
CA GLN A 75 9.21 -9.03 10.84
C GLN A 75 8.05 -8.47 10.01
N ALA A 76 6.98 -9.25 9.79
CA ALA A 76 5.79 -8.83 9.08
C ALA A 76 5.16 -7.57 9.70
N LYS A 77 5.10 -7.48 11.04
CA LYS A 77 4.61 -6.26 11.72
C LYS A 77 5.47 -5.02 11.48
N LYS A 78 6.75 -5.18 11.18
CA LYS A 78 7.68 -4.07 10.99
C LYS A 78 7.71 -3.56 9.54
N ILE A 79 7.36 -4.39 8.55
CA ILE A 79 7.45 -4.03 7.13
C ILE A 79 6.59 -2.80 6.74
N LYS A 80 5.58 -2.46 7.55
CA LYS A 80 4.78 -1.24 7.40
C LYS A 80 5.55 0.07 7.67
N TYR A 81 6.72 0.01 8.31
CA TYR A 81 7.53 1.19 8.58
C TYR A 81 8.58 1.39 7.48
N LYS A 82 8.67 2.58 6.88
CA LYS A 82 9.58 2.91 5.74
C LYS A 82 11.01 2.35 5.94
N LYS A 83 11.61 2.60 7.11
CA LYS A 83 12.98 2.15 7.41
C LYS A 83 13.12 0.62 7.41
N ASP A 84 12.16 -0.08 8.03
CA ASP A 84 12.17 -1.53 8.11
C ASP A 84 11.85 -2.16 6.75
N ARG A 85 10.91 -1.59 5.98
CA ARG A 85 10.60 -1.97 4.60
C ARG A 85 11.83 -2.01 3.71
N ILE A 86 12.55 -0.89 3.65
CA ILE A 86 13.78 -0.74 2.85
C ILE A 86 14.82 -1.77 3.31
N ARG A 87 15.03 -1.89 4.62
CA ARG A 87 16.04 -2.80 5.16
C ARG A 87 15.73 -4.26 4.86
N ILE A 88 14.47 -4.68 5.00
CA ILE A 88 14.05 -6.08 4.80
C ILE A 88 14.16 -6.45 3.33
N LEU A 89 13.65 -5.62 2.41
CA LEU A 89 13.72 -5.87 0.97
C LEU A 89 15.17 -5.89 0.46
N LYS A 90 16.02 -5.01 0.99
CA LYS A 90 17.45 -4.97 0.63
C LYS A 90 18.20 -6.27 0.91
N VAL A 91 17.78 -7.07 1.90
CA VAL A 91 18.40 -8.39 2.17
C VAL A 91 18.23 -9.34 0.98
N ARG A 92 17.17 -9.18 0.18
CA ARG A 92 16.95 -9.92 -1.08
C ARG A 92 17.52 -9.20 -2.31
N GLY A 93 18.27 -8.11 -2.15
CA GLY A 93 18.81 -7.33 -3.26
C GLY A 93 17.83 -6.34 -3.88
N ILE A 94 16.64 -6.16 -3.30
CA ILE A 94 15.62 -5.24 -3.81
C ILE A 94 15.84 -3.86 -3.19
N ASP A 95 16.15 -2.86 -4.01
CA ASP A 95 16.15 -1.46 -3.58
C ASP A 95 14.73 -0.87 -3.71
N TYR A 96 13.98 -0.93 -2.61
CA TYR A 96 12.58 -0.49 -2.59
C TYR A 96 12.38 0.95 -3.09
N MET A 97 13.31 1.86 -2.77
CA MET A 97 13.19 3.26 -3.16
C MET A 97 13.48 3.49 -4.64
N ALA A 98 14.09 2.50 -5.32
CA ALA A 98 14.30 2.53 -6.77
C ALA A 98 13.10 2.00 -7.56
N ILE A 99 12.10 1.39 -6.88
CA ILE A 99 10.86 0.94 -7.52
C ILE A 99 9.97 2.17 -7.74
N ASP A 100 9.52 2.34 -8.98
CA ASP A 100 8.64 3.45 -9.35
C ASP A 100 7.37 3.47 -8.49
N GLY A 101 6.95 4.66 -8.04
CA GLY A 101 5.82 4.86 -7.13
C GLY A 101 6.10 4.65 -5.63
N ALA A 102 7.34 4.35 -5.21
CA ALA A 102 7.68 4.18 -3.78
C ALA A 102 7.41 5.44 -2.92
N GLU A 103 7.70 6.63 -3.46
CA GLU A 103 7.34 7.88 -2.77
C GLU A 103 5.83 8.15 -2.81
N THR A 104 5.13 7.76 -3.88
CA THR A 104 3.65 7.86 -3.92
C THR A 104 3.00 6.97 -2.86
N ALA A 105 3.51 5.76 -2.63
CA ALA A 105 3.08 4.90 -1.53
C ALA A 105 3.34 5.53 -0.15
N GLN A 106 4.46 6.22 0.02
CA GLN A 106 4.74 6.95 1.24
C GLN A 106 3.75 8.12 1.45
N VAL A 107 3.46 8.87 0.39
CA VAL A 107 2.47 9.95 0.41
C VAL A 107 1.08 9.40 0.76
N LEU A 108 0.65 8.29 0.15
CA LEU A 108 -0.62 7.63 0.47
C LEU A 108 -0.71 7.31 1.97
N SER A 109 0.36 6.75 2.55
CA SER A 109 0.42 6.43 3.99
C SER A 109 0.31 7.67 4.88
N GLN A 110 1.01 8.74 4.53
CA GLN A 110 0.92 10.01 5.26
C GLN A 110 -0.49 10.61 5.20
N ILE A 111 -1.16 10.54 4.05
CA ILE A 111 -2.53 11.04 3.88
C ILE A 111 -3.51 10.22 4.70
N ALA A 112 -3.45 8.89 4.61
CA ALA A 112 -4.31 8.01 5.38
C ALA A 112 -4.14 8.25 6.89
N GLN A 113 -2.89 8.41 7.36
CA GLN A 113 -2.61 8.74 8.75
C GLN A 113 -3.22 10.09 9.15
N ALA A 114 -3.03 11.14 8.35
CA ALA A 114 -3.57 12.46 8.63
C ALA A 114 -5.11 12.46 8.65
N ILE A 115 -5.77 11.73 7.74
CA ILE A 115 -7.23 11.55 7.76
C ILE A 115 -7.68 10.89 9.07
N LEU A 116 -7.00 9.83 9.50
CA LEU A 116 -7.42 9.02 10.65
C LEU A 116 -7.06 9.64 12.01
N ARG A 117 -6.03 10.48 12.08
CA ARG A 117 -5.44 10.94 13.34
C ARG A 117 -5.40 12.45 13.51
N GLU A 118 -5.47 13.19 12.41
CA GLU A 118 -5.18 14.63 12.38
C GLU A 118 -6.31 15.41 11.71
N ASP A 119 -7.54 14.87 11.71
CA ASP A 119 -8.74 15.48 11.13
C ASP A 119 -8.55 15.93 9.67
N ALA A 120 -7.73 15.18 8.93
CA ALA A 120 -7.30 15.50 7.58
C ALA A 120 -6.68 16.91 7.43
N ILE A 121 -5.94 17.36 8.43
CA ILE A 121 -5.08 18.54 8.35
C ILE A 121 -3.80 18.19 7.58
N VAL A 122 -3.39 19.08 6.68
CA VAL A 122 -2.14 18.94 5.92
C VAL A 122 -0.96 19.07 6.89
N THR A 123 -0.21 17.99 7.01
CA THR A 123 1.02 17.93 7.82
C THR A 123 2.20 18.55 7.08
N HIS A 124 3.33 18.73 7.77
CA HIS A 124 4.56 19.25 7.18
C HIS A 124 4.99 18.48 5.92
N ASP A 125 5.00 17.15 5.99
CA ASP A 125 5.42 16.29 4.87
C ASP A 125 4.44 16.32 3.70
N LEU A 126 3.18 16.73 3.93
CA LEU A 126 2.14 16.84 2.90
C LEU A 126 2.03 18.25 2.30
N HIS A 127 2.87 19.19 2.76
CA HIS A 127 2.86 20.56 2.27
C HIS A 127 3.20 20.63 0.76
N ASN A 128 2.28 21.20 -0.04
CA ASN A 128 2.41 21.34 -1.49
C ASN A 128 2.53 20.03 -2.29
N ILE A 129 2.29 18.86 -1.68
CA ILE A 129 2.24 17.59 -2.41
C ILE A 129 1.11 17.61 -3.45
N PHE A 130 -0.07 18.10 -3.05
CA PHE A 130 -1.16 18.40 -3.96
C PHE A 130 -1.38 19.91 -4.08
N PRO A 131 -1.91 20.39 -5.23
CA PRO A 131 -2.33 21.77 -5.37
C PRO A 131 -3.22 22.20 -4.19
N PHE A 132 -2.97 23.40 -3.67
CA PHE A 132 -3.72 24.02 -2.57
C PHE A 132 -3.55 23.40 -1.17
N TRP A 133 -2.80 22.31 -1.03
CA TRP A 133 -2.52 21.74 0.29
C TRP A 133 -1.43 22.55 1.00
N LYS A 134 -1.83 23.27 2.04
CA LYS A 134 -0.96 24.14 2.84
C LYS A 134 -0.89 23.63 4.27
N GLU A 135 0.31 23.61 4.85
CA GLU A 135 0.54 23.05 6.18
C GLU A 135 -0.35 23.75 7.21
N GLY A 136 -0.99 22.98 8.09
CA GLY A 136 -1.92 23.49 9.10
C GLY A 136 -3.34 23.78 8.60
N TRP A 137 -3.62 23.59 7.31
CA TRP A 137 -4.97 23.75 6.74
C TRP A 137 -5.62 22.41 6.44
N PRO A 138 -6.97 22.32 6.41
CA PRO A 138 -7.66 21.12 5.96
C PRO A 138 -7.29 20.76 4.52
N MET A 139 -7.08 19.47 4.28
CA MET A 139 -6.96 18.91 2.94
C MET A 139 -8.24 19.14 2.13
N VAL A 140 -8.08 19.36 0.83
CA VAL A 140 -9.16 19.63 -0.13
C VAL A 140 -8.94 18.83 -1.42
N GLN A 141 -9.94 18.77 -2.30
CA GLN A 141 -9.83 18.08 -3.60
C GLN A 141 -9.44 16.60 -3.48
N PHE A 142 -10.02 15.89 -2.50
CA PHE A 142 -9.78 14.47 -2.30
C PHE A 142 -10.09 13.61 -3.53
N ASP A 143 -10.99 14.06 -4.40
CA ASP A 143 -11.26 13.39 -5.68
C ASP A 143 -10.08 13.44 -6.64
N ASN A 144 -9.43 14.59 -6.77
CA ASN A 144 -8.23 14.71 -7.59
C ASN A 144 -7.05 13.94 -6.98
N ALA A 145 -6.86 14.06 -5.66
CA ALA A 145 -5.82 13.33 -4.96
C ALA A 145 -6.00 11.81 -5.11
N TYR A 146 -7.23 11.31 -4.93
CA TYR A 146 -7.54 9.90 -5.09
C TYR A 146 -7.22 9.38 -6.49
N ASN A 147 -7.63 10.08 -7.55
CA ASN A 147 -7.40 9.62 -8.93
C ASN A 147 -5.90 9.48 -9.25
N ILE A 148 -5.07 10.41 -8.76
CA ILE A 148 -3.61 10.34 -8.95
C ILE A 148 -3.03 9.17 -8.15
N LEU A 149 -3.42 9.03 -6.88
CA LEU A 149 -2.90 7.98 -6.01
C LEU A 149 -3.32 6.58 -6.50
N GLU A 150 -4.56 6.39 -6.92
CA GLU A 150 -5.09 5.08 -7.31
C GLU A 150 -4.34 4.44 -8.47
N GLU A 151 -4.05 5.23 -9.51
CA GLU A 151 -3.32 4.77 -10.69
C GLU A 151 -1.88 4.38 -10.32
N ASP A 152 -1.15 5.30 -9.69
CA ASP A 152 0.25 5.11 -9.31
C ASP A 152 0.44 3.93 -8.35
N ILE A 153 -0.47 3.75 -7.39
CA ILE A 153 -0.37 2.70 -6.36
C ILE A 153 -0.62 1.32 -6.96
N GLY A 154 -1.53 1.21 -7.93
CA GLY A 154 -1.73 -0.04 -8.67
C GLY A 154 -0.46 -0.44 -9.44
N ILE A 155 0.16 0.52 -10.13
CA ILE A 155 1.41 0.29 -10.88
C ILE A 155 2.55 -0.08 -9.92
N HIS A 156 2.74 0.71 -8.85
CA HIS A 156 3.79 0.46 -7.85
C HIS A 156 3.66 -0.93 -7.24
N TYR A 157 2.44 -1.33 -6.88
CA TYR A 157 2.19 -2.65 -6.32
C TYR A 157 2.60 -3.77 -7.28
N ALA A 158 2.20 -3.70 -8.54
CA ALA A 158 2.59 -4.68 -9.55
C ALA A 158 4.13 -4.78 -9.70
N LEU A 159 4.82 -3.63 -9.72
CA LEU A 159 6.29 -3.57 -9.80
C LEU A 159 6.98 -4.15 -8.56
N VAL A 160 6.41 -3.94 -7.37
CA VAL A 160 6.90 -4.59 -6.14
C VAL A 160 6.80 -6.11 -6.28
N ILE A 161 5.66 -6.63 -6.72
CA ILE A 161 5.46 -8.07 -6.91
C ILE A 161 6.43 -8.63 -7.95
N GLU A 162 6.64 -7.94 -9.07
CA GLU A 162 7.65 -8.30 -10.08
C GLU A 162 9.05 -8.41 -9.45
N ASN A 163 9.47 -7.41 -8.68
CA ASN A 163 10.76 -7.45 -8.00
C ASN A 163 10.88 -8.61 -7.00
N LEU A 164 9.79 -8.96 -6.31
CA LEU A 164 9.77 -10.13 -5.41
C LEU A 164 9.93 -11.43 -6.19
N ILE A 165 9.26 -11.58 -7.34
CA ILE A 165 9.35 -12.76 -8.21
C ILE A 165 10.76 -12.88 -8.81
N GLU A 166 11.31 -11.81 -9.36
CA GLU A 166 12.65 -11.80 -9.98
C GLU A 166 13.78 -12.12 -9.00
N ASN A 167 13.58 -11.77 -7.72
CA ASN A 167 14.54 -12.02 -6.65
C ASN A 167 14.14 -13.21 -5.75
N PHE A 168 13.15 -13.99 -6.17
CA PHE A 168 12.74 -15.20 -5.47
C PHE A 168 13.83 -16.28 -5.62
N LYS A 169 14.27 -16.81 -4.49
CA LYS A 169 15.33 -17.82 -4.36
C LYS A 169 14.98 -18.74 -3.21
#